data_AF-A0A0S7EHM8-F1
#
_entry.id   AF-A0A0S7EHM8-F1
#
_cell.length_a   1.000
_cell.length_b   1.000
_cell.length_c   1.000
_cell.angle_alpha   90.00
_cell.angle_beta   90.00
_cell.angle_gamma   90.00
#
_symmetry.space_group_name_H-M   'P 1'
#
loop_
_entity.id
_entity.type
_entity.pdbx_description
1 polymer ?
#
loop_
_entity_poly.entity_id
_entity_poly.type
_entity_poly.pdbx_seq_one_letter_code
_entity_poly.pdbx_strand_id
1 'polypeptide(L)'
;MCPDGADRPEACCPGEQQESGPGKKEGRIDDLLRANCDLRRQIDEQQKLLEKYKERLNKCITMSKKLLIEKSTQEKQSSREKSMRDRLRLGHFTTVRHGASYTEQWTDGYAFQNLIKQQESINQQREDIERQRKLLAKRKPPNPASPSLSVASTSEPKQRKTKVVNGNDSDPFLKPSLPQLLTLAEYHEQEEIFKLRLGHLKKEEAEIQAELERLERVRNLHIRELKRINNEDSSAFKDHPTLNERYLLLHLLGRGGFSEVYKAFDLFEQRYAAVKIHQLNKNWREEKKENYHK
;
A
#
# COMPACT_ATOMS: atom_id res chain seq x y z
N MET A 1 -9.07 -119.09 15.98
CA MET A 1 -8.72 -119.62 17.31
C MET A 1 -8.69 -118.45 18.27
N CYS A 2 -9.67 -118.35 19.16
CA CYS A 2 -9.47 -117.56 20.39
C CYS A 2 -8.45 -118.31 21.27
N PRO A 3 -7.75 -117.57 22.13
CA PRO A 3 -7.91 -117.87 23.54
C PRO A 3 -8.26 -116.63 24.37
N ASP A 4 -9.09 -116.90 25.36
CA ASP A 4 -9.60 -116.05 26.41
C ASP A 4 -8.52 -115.44 27.31
N GLY A 5 -8.87 -114.30 27.90
CA GLY A 5 -8.64 -114.05 29.32
C GLY A 5 -7.35 -113.32 29.68
N ALA A 6 -7.42 -112.00 29.80
CA ALA A 6 -6.62 -111.25 30.76
C ALA A 6 -7.31 -109.92 31.10
N ASP A 7 -7.79 -109.82 32.34
CA ASP A 7 -8.21 -108.57 32.99
C ASP A 7 -7.12 -107.50 32.87
N ARG A 8 -7.53 -106.30 32.46
CA ARG A 8 -6.69 -105.09 32.59
C ARG A 8 -7.57 -103.94 33.10
N PRO A 9 -7.18 -103.28 34.20
CA PRO A 9 -8.03 -102.27 34.82
C PRO A 9 -8.11 -101.00 33.96
N GLU A 10 -9.31 -100.42 33.89
CA GLU A 10 -9.56 -99.09 33.36
C GLU A 10 -8.69 -98.06 34.10
N ALA A 11 -7.66 -97.57 33.42
CA ALA A 11 -7.00 -96.34 33.79
C ALA A 11 -7.94 -95.18 33.38
N CYS A 12 -8.76 -94.77 34.34
CA CYS A 12 -9.54 -93.55 34.27
C CYS A 12 -8.60 -92.35 34.08
N CYS A 13 -8.53 -91.79 32.86
CA CYS A 13 -7.97 -90.46 32.64
C CYS A 13 -8.90 -89.45 33.34
N PRO A 14 -8.47 -88.72 34.38
CA PRO A 14 -9.28 -87.63 34.89
C PRO A 14 -9.21 -86.50 33.88
N GLY A 15 -10.37 -86.15 33.31
CA GLY A 15 -10.50 -84.97 32.47
C GLY A 15 -9.99 -83.73 33.20
N GLU A 16 -9.31 -82.85 32.47
CA GLU A 16 -9.06 -81.47 32.87
C GLU A 16 -10.42 -80.77 33.06
N GLN A 17 -11.02 -80.94 34.24
CA GLN A 17 -12.02 -80.01 34.72
C GLN A 17 -11.29 -78.78 35.21
N GLN A 18 -11.37 -77.74 34.41
CA GLN A 18 -10.96 -76.38 34.74
C GLN A 18 -11.91 -75.84 35.83
N GLU A 19 -11.81 -76.35 37.07
CA GLU A 19 -12.57 -75.84 38.21
C GLU A 19 -12.01 -74.47 38.62
N SER A 20 -12.62 -73.44 38.05
CA SER A 20 -12.52 -72.06 38.54
C SER A 20 -13.28 -71.93 39.87
N GLY A 21 -12.66 -72.38 40.96
CA GLY A 21 -13.22 -72.35 42.31
C GLY A 21 -13.66 -70.94 42.76
N PRO A 22 -14.75 -70.83 43.57
CA PRO A 22 -15.37 -69.56 43.96
C PRO A 22 -14.40 -68.56 44.60
N GLY A 23 -13.44 -69.02 45.43
CA GLY A 23 -12.43 -68.14 46.06
C GLY A 23 -11.44 -67.47 45.10
N LYS A 24 -11.16 -68.05 43.93
CA LYS A 24 -10.34 -67.38 42.89
C LYS A 24 -11.12 -66.29 42.16
N LYS A 25 -12.45 -66.45 42.06
CA LYS A 25 -13.35 -65.44 41.48
C LYS A 25 -13.55 -64.28 42.45
N GLU A 26 -13.69 -64.55 43.76
CA GLU A 26 -13.78 -63.53 44.81
C GLU A 26 -12.51 -62.67 44.91
N GLY A 27 -11.31 -63.27 44.97
CA GLY A 27 -10.06 -62.49 44.99
C GLY A 27 -9.87 -61.62 43.74
N ARG A 28 -10.29 -62.11 42.57
CA ARG A 28 -10.30 -61.33 41.33
C ARG A 28 -11.30 -60.17 41.36
N ILE A 29 -12.45 -60.35 42.01
CA ILE A 29 -13.43 -59.27 42.23
C ILE A 29 -12.82 -58.19 43.12
N ASP A 30 -12.16 -58.56 44.22
CA ASP A 30 -11.52 -57.61 45.14
C ASP A 30 -10.39 -56.81 44.49
N ASP A 31 -9.56 -57.44 43.66
CA ASP A 31 -8.52 -56.77 42.89
C ASP A 31 -9.09 -55.80 41.86
N LEU A 32 -10.17 -56.19 41.17
CA LEU A 32 -10.88 -55.31 40.24
C LEU A 32 -11.54 -54.13 40.96
N LEU A 33 -12.09 -54.33 42.16
CA LEU A 33 -12.65 -53.25 42.98
C LEU A 33 -11.57 -52.25 43.41
N ARG A 34 -10.39 -52.74 43.86
CA ARG A 34 -9.24 -51.87 44.17
C ARG A 34 -8.78 -51.08 42.95
N ALA A 35 -8.61 -51.74 41.81
CA ALA A 35 -8.24 -51.07 40.55
C ALA A 35 -9.28 -50.03 40.12
N ASN A 36 -10.58 -50.30 40.30
CA ASN A 36 -11.64 -49.32 39.99
C ASN A 36 -11.57 -48.10 40.90
N CYS A 37 -11.31 -48.28 42.19
CA CYS A 37 -11.08 -47.19 43.15
C CYS A 37 -9.88 -46.33 42.76
N ASP A 38 -8.75 -46.95 42.37
CA ASP A 38 -7.56 -46.22 41.91
C ASP A 38 -7.81 -45.47 40.60
N LEU A 39 -8.50 -46.09 39.62
CA LEU A 39 -8.87 -45.42 38.37
C LEU A 39 -9.81 -44.24 38.60
N ARG A 40 -10.79 -44.36 39.51
CA ARG A 40 -11.66 -43.23 39.90
C ARG A 40 -10.85 -42.09 40.50
N ARG A 41 -9.92 -42.39 41.41
CA ARG A 41 -9.02 -41.38 41.98
C ARG A 41 -8.16 -40.70 40.91
N GLN A 42 -7.61 -41.46 39.95
CA GLN A 42 -6.85 -40.90 38.83
C GLN A 42 -7.70 -40.00 37.95
N ILE A 43 -8.95 -40.39 37.64
CA ILE A 43 -9.88 -39.56 36.87
C ILE A 43 -10.14 -38.25 37.61
N ASP A 44 -10.41 -38.29 38.92
CA ASP A 44 -10.65 -37.09 39.72
C ASP A 44 -9.42 -36.16 39.76
N GLU A 45 -8.22 -36.72 39.86
CA GLU A 45 -6.96 -35.96 39.80
C GLU A 45 -6.73 -35.31 38.43
N GLN A 46 -6.97 -36.05 37.34
CA GLN A 46 -6.88 -35.52 35.97
C GLN A 46 -7.93 -34.44 35.71
N GLN A 47 -9.15 -34.59 36.22
CA GLN A 47 -10.20 -33.57 36.12
C GLN A 47 -9.81 -32.28 36.86
N LYS A 48 -9.27 -32.39 38.08
CA LYS A 48 -8.77 -31.23 38.84
C LYS A 48 -7.62 -30.53 38.12
N LEU A 49 -6.73 -31.29 37.50
CA LEU A 49 -5.62 -30.74 36.74
C LEU A 49 -6.11 -30.03 35.46
N LEU A 50 -7.06 -30.64 34.74
CA LEU A 50 -7.70 -30.05 33.57
C LEU A 50 -8.38 -28.72 33.91
N GLU A 51 -9.08 -28.64 35.04
CA GLU A 51 -9.75 -27.42 35.46
C GLU A 51 -8.74 -26.29 35.76
N LYS A 52 -7.62 -26.60 36.43
CA LYS A 52 -6.52 -25.65 36.62
C LYS A 52 -5.93 -25.16 35.29
N TYR A 53 -5.81 -26.02 34.28
CA TYR A 53 -5.34 -25.62 32.96
C TYR A 53 -6.34 -24.70 32.24
N LYS A 54 -7.65 -25.00 32.31
CA LYS A 54 -8.70 -24.13 31.76
C LYS A 54 -8.70 -22.74 32.41
N GLU A 55 -8.59 -22.67 33.74
CA GLU A 55 -8.49 -21.39 34.45
C GLU A 55 -7.28 -20.56 34.01
N ARG A 56 -6.11 -21.20 33.89
CA ARG A 56 -4.88 -20.53 33.41
C ARG A 56 -5.04 -20.05 31.99
N LEU A 57 -5.61 -20.87 31.11
CA LEU A 57 -5.88 -20.52 29.72
C LEU A 57 -6.85 -19.34 29.63
N ASN A 58 -7.92 -19.33 30.41
CA ASN A 58 -8.87 -18.22 30.45
C ASN A 58 -8.22 -16.90 30.89
N LYS A 59 -7.31 -16.94 31.88
CA LYS A 59 -6.52 -15.76 32.29
C LYS A 59 -5.61 -15.28 31.15
N CYS A 60 -4.96 -16.20 30.45
CA CYS A 60 -4.11 -15.90 29.30
C CYS A 60 -4.90 -15.28 28.14
N ILE A 61 -6.07 -15.83 27.80
CA ILE A 61 -6.97 -15.30 26.77
C ILE A 61 -7.44 -13.89 27.14
N THR A 62 -7.84 -13.68 28.40
CA THR A 62 -8.28 -12.36 28.89
C THR A 62 -7.18 -11.31 28.76
N MET A 63 -5.95 -11.64 29.19
CA MET A 63 -4.80 -10.74 29.06
C MET A 63 -4.44 -10.47 27.59
N SER A 64 -4.42 -11.52 26.76
CA SER A 64 -4.13 -11.41 25.33
C SER A 64 -5.14 -10.50 24.64
N LYS A 65 -6.43 -10.66 24.92
CA LYS A 65 -7.50 -9.79 24.41
C LYS A 65 -7.27 -8.33 24.80
N LYS A 66 -6.94 -8.06 26.08
CA LYS A 66 -6.65 -6.70 26.55
C LYS A 66 -5.49 -6.06 25.78
N LEU A 67 -4.36 -6.78 25.66
CA LEU A 67 -3.17 -6.29 24.95
C LEU A 67 -3.43 -6.08 23.45
N LEU A 68 -4.21 -6.96 22.82
CA LEU A 68 -4.58 -6.84 21.41
C LEU A 68 -5.47 -5.62 21.15
N ILE A 69 -6.43 -5.34 22.03
CA ILE A 69 -7.29 -4.14 21.95
C ILE A 69 -6.45 -2.88 22.14
N GLU A 70 -5.57 -2.87 23.14
CA GLU A 70 -4.67 -1.73 23.40
C GLU A 70 -3.78 -1.44 22.20
N LYS A 71 -3.12 -2.47 21.66
CA LYS A 71 -2.30 -2.37 20.43
C LYS A 71 -3.13 -1.84 19.26
N SER A 72 -4.31 -2.41 19.03
CA SER A 72 -5.19 -1.98 17.94
C SER A 72 -5.66 -0.53 18.09
N THR A 73 -5.90 -0.08 19.33
CA THR A 73 -6.28 1.30 19.63
C THR A 73 -5.11 2.25 19.36
N GLN A 74 -3.89 1.86 19.75
CA GLN A 74 -2.68 2.62 19.46
C GLN A 74 -2.41 2.72 17.95
N GLU A 75 -2.57 1.62 17.21
CA GLU A 75 -2.45 1.61 15.74
C GLU A 75 -3.49 2.55 15.09
N LYS A 76 -4.73 2.55 15.58
CA LYS A 76 -5.81 3.46 15.11
C LYS A 76 -5.48 4.93 15.37
N GLN A 77 -4.91 5.24 16.54
CA GLN A 77 -4.48 6.60 16.87
C GLN A 77 -3.33 7.05 15.96
N SER A 78 -2.32 6.20 15.79
CA SER A 78 -1.17 6.49 14.93
C SER A 78 -1.56 6.70 13.46
N SER A 79 -2.50 5.91 12.94
CA SER A 79 -2.98 6.06 11.56
C SER A 79 -3.73 7.38 11.34
N ARG A 80 -4.45 7.88 12.35
CA ARG A 80 -5.12 9.18 12.32
C ARG A 80 -4.14 10.33 12.38
N GLU A 81 -3.15 10.27 13.25
CA GLU A 81 -2.08 11.27 13.32
C GLU A 81 -1.29 11.34 12.02
N LYS A 82 -0.99 10.19 11.41
CA LYS A 82 -0.40 10.14 10.07
C LYS A 82 -1.32 10.79 9.04
N SER A 83 -2.60 10.46 9.06
CA SER A 83 -3.59 11.02 8.12
C SER A 83 -3.74 12.54 8.28
N MET A 84 -3.70 13.06 9.50
CA MET A 84 -3.73 14.51 9.78
C MET A 84 -2.51 15.24 9.23
N ARG A 85 -1.31 14.64 9.33
CA ARG A 85 -0.08 15.19 8.73
C ARG A 85 -0.13 15.11 7.20
N ASP A 86 -0.55 13.97 6.66
CA ASP A 86 -0.69 13.75 5.23
C ASP A 86 -1.74 14.69 4.62
N ARG A 87 -2.75 15.12 5.39
CA ARG A 87 -3.75 16.12 4.96
C ARG A 87 -3.13 17.43 4.49
N LEU A 88 -2.15 17.95 5.24
CA LEU A 88 -1.46 19.21 4.91
C LEU A 88 -0.44 19.02 3.79
N ARG A 89 0.22 17.86 3.77
CA ARG A 89 1.32 17.56 2.84
C ARG A 89 0.82 17.16 1.46
N LEU A 90 -0.12 16.24 1.40
CA LEU A 90 -0.62 15.62 0.17
C LEU A 90 -1.91 16.29 -0.32
N GLY A 91 -2.76 16.73 0.61
CA GLY A 91 -4.02 17.38 0.28
C GLY A 91 -5.22 16.77 1.00
N HIS A 92 -6.41 17.31 0.71
CA HIS A 92 -7.67 16.85 1.29
C HIS A 92 -8.85 17.07 0.35
N PHE A 93 -9.97 16.41 0.65
CA PHE A 93 -11.24 16.72 -0.02
C PHE A 93 -11.85 17.99 0.58
N THR A 94 -12.38 18.84 -0.30
CA THR A 94 -13.14 20.03 0.04
C THR A 94 -14.47 19.95 -0.70
N THR A 95 -15.57 20.25 -0.01
CA THR A 95 -16.89 20.30 -0.64
C THR A 95 -17.03 21.62 -1.40
N VAL A 96 -17.25 21.53 -2.71
CA VAL A 96 -17.47 22.68 -3.60
C VAL A 96 -18.91 22.66 -4.08
N ARG A 97 -19.56 23.84 -4.09
CA ARG A 97 -20.94 23.99 -4.54
C ARG A 97 -20.98 24.26 -6.05
N HIS A 98 -21.69 23.42 -6.78
CA HIS A 98 -22.01 23.61 -8.20
C HIS A 98 -23.52 23.80 -8.35
N GLY A 99 -23.95 25.06 -8.36
CA GLY A 99 -25.37 25.45 -8.44
C GLY A 99 -26.18 24.93 -7.25
N ALA A 100 -27.08 23.99 -7.51
CA ALA A 100 -27.91 23.32 -6.49
C ALA A 100 -27.28 22.03 -5.93
N SER A 101 -26.11 21.63 -6.41
CA SER A 101 -25.41 20.40 -6.00
C SER A 101 -24.10 20.69 -5.27
N TYR A 102 -23.64 19.72 -4.48
CA TYR A 102 -22.35 19.74 -3.80
C TYR A 102 -21.51 18.57 -4.30
N THR A 103 -20.25 18.83 -4.64
CA THR A 103 -19.29 17.79 -5.07
C THR A 103 -18.01 17.91 -4.27
N GLU A 104 -17.42 16.76 -3.92
CA GLU A 104 -16.10 16.73 -3.29
C GLU A 104 -15.01 16.90 -4.35
N GLN A 105 -14.11 17.86 -4.13
CA GLN A 105 -12.94 18.10 -4.97
C GLN A 105 -11.67 17.94 -4.14
N TRP A 106 -10.64 17.33 -4.73
CA TRP A 106 -9.33 17.23 -4.10
C TRP A 106 -8.59 18.58 -4.18
N THR A 107 -8.07 19.03 -3.04
CA THR A 107 -7.22 20.21 -2.91
C THR A 107 -5.81 19.76 -2.54
N ASP A 108 -4.84 20.10 -3.36
CA ASP A 108 -3.44 19.68 -3.18
C ASP A 108 -2.74 20.36 -2.00
N GLY A 109 -1.96 19.56 -1.27
CA GLY A 109 -1.12 20.02 -0.16
C GLY A 109 0.21 20.62 -0.61
N TYR A 110 1.01 21.08 0.35
CA TYR A 110 2.24 21.83 0.06
C TYR A 110 3.25 21.05 -0.79
N ALA A 111 3.28 19.71 -0.70
CA ALA A 111 4.27 18.91 -1.42
C ALA A 111 4.03 18.95 -2.94
N PHE A 112 2.77 18.88 -3.37
CA PHE A 112 2.41 19.03 -4.79
C PHE A 112 2.60 20.48 -5.26
N GLN A 113 2.14 21.45 -4.45
CA GLN A 113 2.30 22.86 -4.79
C GLN A 113 3.77 23.26 -5.00
N ASN A 114 4.68 22.73 -4.18
CA ASN A 114 6.11 23.00 -4.33
C ASN A 114 6.68 22.39 -5.62
N LEU A 115 6.29 21.17 -5.98
CA LEU A 115 6.73 20.54 -7.22
C LEU A 115 6.20 21.27 -8.46
N ILE A 116 4.95 21.72 -8.42
CA ILE A 116 4.35 22.52 -9.51
C ILE A 116 5.12 23.83 -9.67
N LYS A 117 5.42 24.54 -8.58
CA LYS A 117 6.24 25.77 -8.62
C LYS A 117 7.64 25.52 -9.18
N GLN A 118 8.28 24.41 -8.82
CA GLN A 118 9.59 24.05 -9.37
C GLN A 118 9.50 23.74 -10.86
N GLN A 119 8.48 23.01 -11.29
CA GLN A 119 8.22 22.72 -12.71
C GLN A 119 8.00 24.00 -13.53
N GLU A 120 7.22 24.95 -13.00
CA GLU A 120 7.02 26.27 -13.59
C GLU A 120 8.34 27.05 -13.71
N SER A 121 9.19 27.03 -12.67
CA SER A 121 10.50 27.69 -12.71
C SER A 121 11.43 27.09 -13.77
N ILE A 122 11.46 25.77 -13.92
CA ILE A 122 12.26 25.10 -14.96
C ILE A 122 11.74 25.48 -16.34
N ASN A 123 10.42 25.49 -16.53
CA ASN A 123 9.80 25.88 -17.79
C ASN A 123 10.18 27.32 -18.17
N GLN A 124 10.12 28.25 -17.21
CA GLN A 124 10.52 29.64 -17.43
C GLN A 124 12.00 29.75 -17.82
N GLN A 125 12.90 29.06 -17.13
CA GLN A 125 14.33 29.05 -17.46
C GLN A 125 14.59 28.44 -18.85
N ARG A 126 13.86 27.40 -19.23
CA ARG A 126 13.95 26.78 -20.55
C ARG A 126 13.51 27.75 -21.65
N GLU A 127 12.40 28.47 -21.44
CA GLU A 127 11.91 29.50 -22.36
C GLU A 127 12.89 30.67 -22.50
N ASP A 128 13.51 31.09 -21.41
CA ASP A 128 14.50 32.18 -21.42
C ASP A 128 15.77 31.77 -22.18
N ILE A 129 16.26 30.55 -21.99
CA ILE A 129 17.40 30.02 -22.77
C ILE A 129 17.04 29.93 -24.25
N GLU A 130 15.83 29.47 -24.59
CA GLU A 130 15.40 29.38 -25.99
C GLU A 130 15.24 30.77 -26.63
N ARG A 131 14.79 31.78 -25.86
CA ARG A 131 14.81 33.18 -26.28
C ARG A 131 16.23 33.69 -26.52
N GLN A 132 17.17 33.37 -25.62
CA GLN A 132 18.58 33.74 -25.77
C GLN A 132 19.24 33.05 -26.97
N ARG A 133 18.95 31.78 -27.24
CA ARG A 133 19.42 31.05 -28.44
C ARG A 133 18.93 31.71 -29.73
N LYS A 134 17.66 32.12 -29.79
CA LYS A 134 17.10 32.87 -30.93
C LYS A 134 17.80 34.22 -31.15
N LEU A 135 18.18 34.92 -30.07
CA LEU A 135 18.95 36.16 -30.15
C LEU A 135 20.40 35.91 -30.59
N LEU A 136 21.04 34.86 -30.06
CA LEU A 136 22.38 34.45 -30.45
C LEU A 136 22.44 34.11 -31.94
N ALA A 137 21.46 33.36 -32.47
CA ALA A 137 21.38 33.02 -33.90
C ALA A 137 21.39 34.24 -34.82
N LYS A 138 20.84 35.39 -34.40
CA LYS A 138 20.88 36.66 -35.14
C LYS A 138 22.25 37.33 -35.14
N ARG A 139 23.15 36.93 -34.25
CA ARG A 139 24.52 37.47 -34.08
C ARG A 139 25.59 36.54 -34.64
N LYS A 140 25.21 35.53 -35.42
CA LYS A 140 26.14 34.54 -35.99
C LYS A 140 27.19 35.22 -36.88
N PRO A 141 28.50 35.06 -36.61
CA PRO A 141 29.54 35.64 -37.45
C PRO A 141 29.60 34.95 -38.83
N PRO A 142 29.96 35.70 -39.90
CA PRO A 142 30.12 35.14 -41.24
C PRO A 142 31.26 34.13 -41.26
N ASN A 143 31.01 32.95 -41.85
CA ASN A 143 31.96 31.85 -41.89
C ASN A 143 33.07 32.16 -42.92
N PRO A 144 34.37 32.19 -42.55
CA PRO A 144 35.45 32.44 -43.50
C PRO A 144 35.73 31.25 -44.46
N ALA A 145 35.08 30.10 -44.27
CA ALA A 145 35.29 28.87 -45.03
C ALA A 145 34.20 28.54 -46.08
N SER A 146 33.39 29.50 -46.54
CA SER A 146 32.54 29.32 -47.71
C SER A 146 32.85 30.35 -48.79
N PRO A 147 33.20 29.93 -50.02
CA PRO A 147 33.28 30.85 -51.14
C PRO A 147 31.88 31.43 -51.37
N SER A 148 31.82 32.75 -51.47
CA SER A 148 30.62 33.47 -51.86
C SER A 148 30.08 32.92 -53.18
N LEU A 149 28.95 32.21 -53.14
CA LEU A 149 28.01 32.19 -54.26
C LEU A 149 26.90 33.18 -53.93
N SER A 150 27.19 34.44 -54.25
CA SER A 150 26.18 35.44 -54.55
C SER A 150 25.31 34.91 -55.69
N VAL A 151 24.04 34.62 -55.42
CA VAL A 151 23.04 34.55 -56.48
C VAL A 151 22.75 36.00 -56.88
N ALA A 152 23.47 36.47 -57.89
CA ALA A 152 23.12 37.65 -58.66
C ALA A 152 21.90 37.30 -59.52
N SER A 153 20.73 37.81 -59.15
CA SER A 153 19.63 38.00 -60.10
C SER A 153 19.89 39.33 -60.83
N THR A 154 20.23 39.18 -62.09
CA THR A 154 20.48 40.20 -63.11
C THR A 154 19.30 41.16 -63.33
N SER A 155 19.56 42.46 -63.29
CA SER A 155 18.98 43.45 -64.21
C SER A 155 19.73 44.79 -64.11
N GLU A 156 20.55 45.10 -65.12
CA GLU A 156 21.13 46.42 -65.41
C GLU A 156 20.07 47.42 -65.96
N PRO A 157 20.42 48.65 -66.43
CA PRO A 157 20.98 49.76 -65.66
C PRO A 157 20.22 51.08 -65.96
N LYS A 158 20.41 52.14 -65.15
CA LYS A 158 20.20 53.51 -65.65
C LYS A 158 21.17 54.52 -65.02
N GLN A 159 21.97 55.10 -65.92
CA GLN A 159 22.90 56.20 -65.69
C GLN A 159 22.19 57.46 -65.19
N ARG A 160 22.83 58.23 -64.29
CA ARG A 160 23.02 59.68 -64.45
C ARG A 160 24.07 60.24 -63.49
N LYS A 161 24.76 61.25 -64.01
CA LYS A 161 26.06 61.82 -63.62
C LYS A 161 26.03 62.76 -62.39
N THR A 162 27.19 62.81 -61.72
CA THR A 162 27.91 63.96 -61.11
C THR A 162 27.22 64.88 -60.10
N LYS A 163 27.83 65.02 -58.90
CA LYS A 163 28.58 66.24 -58.50
C LYS A 163 29.38 66.04 -57.21
N VAL A 164 30.57 66.64 -57.20
CA VAL A 164 31.51 66.79 -56.07
C VAL A 164 31.01 67.89 -55.15
N VAL A 165 31.01 67.69 -53.83
CA VAL A 165 31.12 68.75 -52.81
C VAL A 165 31.84 68.19 -51.57
N ASN A 166 32.99 68.79 -51.25
CA ASN A 166 33.63 68.73 -49.94
C ASN A 166 32.73 69.42 -48.91
N GLY A 167 32.47 68.79 -47.78
CA GLY A 167 31.73 69.39 -46.65
C GLY A 167 32.15 68.73 -45.35
N ASN A 168 33.00 69.45 -44.61
CA ASN A 168 33.41 69.17 -43.24
C ASN A 168 32.25 69.52 -42.30
N ASP A 169 31.58 68.53 -41.72
CA ASP A 169 30.74 68.67 -40.53
C ASP A 169 30.77 67.37 -39.73
N SER A 170 31.63 67.33 -38.72
CA SER A 170 31.67 66.29 -37.71
C SER A 170 30.62 66.61 -36.64
N ASP A 171 29.36 66.26 -36.93
CA ASP A 171 28.27 66.26 -35.97
C ASP A 171 28.27 64.91 -35.23
N PRO A 172 28.21 64.86 -33.88
CA PRO A 172 28.33 63.64 -33.10
C PRO A 172 26.97 62.92 -33.02
N PHE A 173 26.41 62.57 -34.18
CA PHE A 173 25.23 61.70 -34.22
C PHE A 173 25.69 60.28 -33.88
N LEU A 174 25.57 59.91 -32.61
CA LEU A 174 25.81 58.57 -32.08
C LEU A 174 25.03 57.55 -32.93
N LYS A 175 25.72 56.95 -33.90
CA LYS A 175 25.27 55.75 -34.60
C LYS A 175 24.87 54.74 -33.52
N PRO A 176 23.63 54.22 -33.49
CA PRO A 176 23.28 53.13 -32.60
C PRO A 176 24.34 52.04 -32.78
N SER A 177 25.04 51.68 -31.71
CA SER A 177 26.08 50.66 -31.77
C SER A 177 25.48 49.43 -32.43
N LEU A 178 25.97 49.08 -33.62
CA LEU A 178 25.66 47.79 -34.25
C LEU A 178 25.86 46.72 -33.17
N PRO A 179 24.97 45.72 -33.05
CA PRO A 179 25.16 44.64 -32.10
C PRO A 179 26.59 44.12 -32.28
N GLN A 180 27.41 44.23 -31.23
CA GLN A 180 28.80 43.77 -31.24
C GLN A 180 28.80 42.35 -31.83
N LEU A 181 29.32 42.21 -33.05
CA LEU A 181 29.39 40.91 -33.72
C LEU A 181 30.36 40.08 -32.89
N LEU A 182 29.85 38.96 -32.35
CA LEU A 182 30.66 38.03 -31.56
C LEU A 182 31.74 37.43 -32.45
N THR A 183 32.92 37.17 -31.89
CA THR A 183 33.92 36.35 -32.57
C THR A 183 33.38 34.92 -32.75
N LEU A 184 33.91 34.18 -33.74
CA LEU A 184 33.48 32.81 -34.00
C LEU A 184 33.64 31.90 -32.78
N ALA A 185 34.72 32.11 -32.00
CA ALA A 185 34.97 31.37 -30.77
C ALA A 185 33.93 31.66 -29.69
N GLU A 186 33.64 32.93 -29.42
CA GLU A 186 32.63 33.34 -28.41
C GLU A 186 31.21 32.87 -28.79
N TYR A 187 30.89 32.85 -30.09
CA TYR A 187 29.61 32.34 -30.58
C TYR A 187 29.45 30.84 -30.30
N HIS A 188 30.45 30.02 -30.64
CA HIS A 188 30.43 28.58 -30.36
C HIS A 188 30.41 28.29 -28.86
N GLU A 189 31.14 29.07 -28.06
CA GLU A 189 31.12 28.95 -26.60
C GLU A 189 29.71 29.18 -26.05
N GLN A 190 29.01 30.24 -26.48
CA GLN A 190 27.63 30.48 -26.04
C GLN A 190 26.66 29.38 -26.49
N GLU A 191 26.83 28.81 -27.69
CA GLU A 191 26.03 27.68 -28.15
C GLU A 191 26.19 26.45 -27.24
N GLU A 192 27.43 26.08 -26.89
CA GLU A 192 27.68 24.95 -26.00
C GLU A 192 27.19 25.22 -24.58
N ILE A 193 27.32 26.45 -24.06
CA ILE A 193 26.76 26.84 -22.75
C ILE A 193 25.24 26.62 -22.74
N PHE A 194 24.51 27.11 -23.75
CA PHE A 194 23.06 26.93 -23.81
C PHE A 194 22.65 25.47 -23.93
N LYS A 195 23.38 24.69 -24.73
CA LYS A 195 23.15 23.26 -24.90
C LYS A 195 23.36 22.48 -23.59
N LEU A 196 24.43 22.78 -22.85
CA LEU A 196 24.68 22.17 -21.54
C LEU A 196 23.59 22.54 -20.52
N ARG A 197 23.19 23.81 -20.47
CA ARG A 197 22.11 24.26 -19.57
C ARG A 197 20.77 23.61 -19.91
N LEU A 198 20.39 23.51 -21.18
CA LEU A 198 19.18 22.79 -21.59
C LEU A 198 19.24 21.30 -21.23
N GLY A 199 20.41 20.67 -21.37
CA GLY A 199 20.63 19.29 -20.92
C GLY A 199 20.41 19.13 -19.41
N HIS A 200 20.91 20.08 -18.61
CA HIS A 200 20.70 20.11 -17.17
C HIS A 200 19.23 20.29 -16.79
N LEU A 201 18.55 21.29 -17.36
CA LEU A 201 17.13 21.53 -17.11
C LEU A 201 16.26 20.32 -17.50
N LYS A 202 16.60 19.63 -18.60
CA LYS A 202 15.90 18.41 -19.01
C LYS A 202 16.07 17.27 -17.99
N LYS A 203 17.23 17.18 -17.35
CA LYS A 203 17.47 16.20 -16.28
C LYS A 203 16.64 16.55 -15.03
N GLU A 204 16.65 17.81 -14.61
CA GLU A 204 15.84 18.28 -13.48
C GLU A 204 14.33 18.10 -13.74
N GLU A 205 13.85 18.39 -14.96
CA GLU A 205 12.46 18.13 -15.37
C GLU A 205 12.08 16.65 -15.21
N ALA A 206 12.97 15.74 -15.60
CA ALA A 206 12.75 14.30 -15.41
C ALA A 206 12.74 13.89 -13.92
N GLU A 207 13.57 14.50 -13.09
CA GLU A 207 13.61 14.27 -11.64
C GLU A 207 12.32 14.76 -10.96
N ILE A 208 11.83 15.96 -11.31
CA ILE A 208 10.54 16.48 -10.82
C ILE A 208 9.39 15.57 -11.24
N GLN A 209 9.36 15.13 -12.50
CA GLN A 209 8.32 14.25 -13.00
C GLN A 209 8.29 12.90 -12.25
N ALA A 210 9.46 12.30 -11.99
CA ALA A 210 9.56 11.08 -11.20
C ALA A 210 9.08 11.28 -9.75
N GLU A 211 9.38 12.43 -9.16
CA GLU A 211 8.94 12.76 -7.80
C GLU A 211 7.42 13.03 -7.73
N LEU A 212 6.85 13.69 -8.75
CA LEU A 212 5.40 13.86 -8.90
C LEU A 212 4.69 12.50 -8.94
N GLU A 213 5.12 11.59 -9.81
CA GLU A 213 4.53 10.24 -9.88
C GLU A 213 4.64 9.47 -8.56
N ARG A 214 5.78 9.60 -7.87
CA ARG A 214 5.96 9.00 -6.55
C ARG A 214 4.96 9.58 -5.55
N LEU A 215 4.78 10.90 -5.55
CA LEU A 215 3.87 11.59 -4.65
C LEU A 215 2.41 11.24 -4.95
N GLU A 216 2.04 11.04 -6.21
CA GLU A 216 0.71 10.57 -6.61
C GLU A 216 0.38 9.17 -6.08
N ARG A 217 1.34 8.24 -6.11
CA ARG A 217 1.16 6.91 -5.50
C ARG A 217 0.90 7.02 -4.00
N VAL A 218 1.63 7.91 -3.32
CA VAL A 218 1.46 8.17 -1.89
C VAL A 218 0.11 8.85 -1.60
N ARG A 219 -0.32 9.81 -2.44
CA ARG A 219 -1.66 10.43 -2.38
C ARG A 219 -2.77 9.38 -2.50
N ASN A 220 -2.67 8.46 -3.46
CA ASN A 220 -3.66 7.40 -3.67
C ASN A 220 -3.76 6.43 -2.47
N LEU A 221 -2.65 6.16 -1.79
CA LEU A 221 -2.65 5.43 -0.52
C LEU A 221 -3.35 6.23 0.58
N HIS A 222 -3.06 7.52 0.70
CA HIS A 222 -3.70 8.39 1.68
C HIS A 222 -5.22 8.51 1.47
N ILE A 223 -5.67 8.69 0.23
CA ILE A 223 -7.11 8.73 -0.12
C ILE A 223 -7.80 7.42 0.28
N ARG A 224 -7.19 6.28 0.00
CA ARG A 224 -7.72 4.97 0.43
C ARG A 224 -7.82 4.86 1.94
N GLU A 225 -6.81 5.34 2.66
CA GLU A 225 -6.81 5.34 4.13
C GLU A 225 -7.88 6.28 4.71
N LEU A 226 -8.09 7.47 4.14
CA LEU A 226 -9.19 8.36 4.54
C LEU A 226 -10.55 7.66 4.40
N LYS A 227 -10.79 6.99 3.27
CA LYS A 227 -12.01 6.20 3.06
C LYS A 227 -12.12 5.04 4.05
N ARG A 228 -11.03 4.33 4.33
CA ARG A 228 -10.99 3.22 5.31
C ARG A 228 -11.32 3.71 6.72
N ILE A 229 -10.73 4.81 7.16
CA ILE A 229 -11.01 5.46 8.46
C ILE A 229 -12.48 5.84 8.57
N ASN A 230 -13.02 6.52 7.55
CA ASN A 230 -14.43 6.93 7.53
C ASN A 230 -15.38 5.72 7.59
N ASN A 231 -15.06 4.65 6.85
CA ASN A 231 -15.83 3.40 6.87
C ASN A 231 -15.74 2.70 8.23
N GLU A 232 -14.56 2.70 8.86
CA GLU A 232 -14.36 2.12 10.20
C GLU A 232 -15.16 2.89 11.25
N ASP A 233 -15.16 4.22 11.20
CA ASP A 233 -15.92 5.06 12.15
C ASP A 233 -17.44 4.91 12.01
N SER A 234 -17.89 4.62 10.79
CA SER A 234 -19.28 4.39 10.42
C SER A 234 -19.74 2.94 10.63
N SER A 235 -18.83 2.01 10.97
CA SER A 235 -19.19 0.61 11.18
C SER A 235 -19.75 0.38 12.59
N ALA A 236 -20.71 -0.54 12.69
CA ALA A 236 -21.22 -1.05 13.96
C ALA A 236 -20.19 -1.92 14.71
N PHE A 237 -19.12 -2.37 14.05
CA PHE A 237 -18.12 -3.29 14.60
C PHE A 237 -16.81 -2.60 15.00
N LYS A 238 -16.82 -1.27 15.15
CA LYS A 238 -15.61 -0.46 15.35
C LYS A 238 -14.96 -0.58 16.73
N ASP A 239 -15.69 -1.08 17.72
CA ASP A 239 -15.28 -1.13 19.14
C ASP A 239 -14.90 -2.56 19.58
N HIS A 240 -14.06 -3.22 18.77
CA HIS A 240 -13.44 -4.53 19.06
C HIS A 240 -14.39 -5.65 19.55
N PRO A 241 -15.58 -5.87 18.93
CA PRO A 241 -16.46 -6.94 19.36
C PRO A 241 -15.81 -8.31 19.15
N THR A 242 -16.14 -9.26 20.02
CA THR A 242 -15.74 -10.66 19.86
C THR A 242 -16.89 -11.44 19.22
N LEU A 243 -16.69 -11.94 18.01
CA LEU A 243 -17.70 -12.70 17.28
C LEU A 243 -17.59 -14.19 17.62
N ASN A 244 -18.74 -14.82 17.86
CA ASN A 244 -18.86 -16.24 18.19
C ASN A 244 -17.92 -16.67 19.33
N GLU A 245 -17.68 -15.76 20.29
CA GLU A 245 -16.76 -15.95 21.43
C GLU A 245 -15.32 -16.35 21.07
N ARG A 246 -14.96 -16.29 19.77
CA ARG A 246 -13.70 -16.80 19.24
C ARG A 246 -12.91 -15.71 18.52
N TYR A 247 -13.56 -14.88 17.72
CA TYR A 247 -12.87 -13.93 16.84
C TYR A 247 -12.95 -12.52 17.40
N LEU A 248 -11.86 -12.05 18.01
CA LEU A 248 -11.72 -10.67 18.44
C LEU A 248 -11.44 -9.78 17.22
N LEU A 249 -12.38 -8.91 16.84
CA LEU A 249 -12.14 -7.95 15.76
C LEU A 249 -11.14 -6.86 16.22
N LEU A 250 -10.23 -6.47 15.32
CA LEU A 250 -9.19 -5.48 15.58
C LEU A 250 -9.45 -4.17 14.82
N HIS A 251 -9.23 -4.18 13.50
CA HIS A 251 -9.42 -2.98 12.68
C HIS A 251 -9.96 -3.36 11.30
N LEU A 252 -10.66 -2.41 10.66
CA LEU A 252 -11.25 -2.59 9.35
C LEU A 252 -10.14 -2.66 8.30
N LEU A 253 -10.19 -3.68 7.43
CA LEU A 253 -9.32 -3.80 6.25
C LEU A 253 -9.98 -3.22 5.01
N GLY A 254 -11.29 -3.37 4.88
CA GLY A 254 -12.04 -2.80 3.76
C GLY A 254 -13.55 -3.01 3.88
N ARG A 255 -14.30 -2.20 3.13
CA ARG A 255 -15.75 -2.27 3.03
C ARG A 255 -16.17 -2.32 1.57
N GLY A 256 -16.98 -3.31 1.22
CA GLY A 256 -17.66 -3.44 -0.07
C GLY A 256 -19.15 -3.09 0.06
N GLY A 257 -19.93 -3.35 -0.98
CA GLY A 257 -21.35 -2.98 -1.02
C GLY A 257 -22.20 -3.60 0.10
N PHE A 258 -21.98 -4.88 0.41
CA PHE A 258 -22.75 -5.63 1.41
C PHE A 258 -21.86 -6.36 2.43
N SER A 259 -20.57 -5.99 2.52
CA SER A 259 -19.66 -6.69 3.42
C SER A 259 -18.58 -5.77 3.96
N GLU A 260 -18.17 -6.06 5.18
CA GLU A 260 -17.00 -5.46 5.83
C GLU A 260 -15.99 -6.57 6.13
N VAL A 261 -14.71 -6.30 5.90
CA VAL A 261 -13.63 -7.25 6.18
C VAL A 261 -12.77 -6.66 7.29
N TYR A 262 -12.64 -7.38 8.39
CA TYR A 262 -11.85 -7.01 9.55
C TYR A 262 -10.63 -7.90 9.68
N LYS A 263 -9.52 -7.32 10.13
CA LYS A 263 -8.47 -8.10 10.77
C LYS A 263 -9.00 -8.53 12.13
N ALA A 264 -8.88 -9.80 12.45
CA ALA A 264 -9.32 -10.37 13.70
C ALA A 264 -8.24 -11.28 14.28
N PHE A 265 -8.37 -11.59 15.56
CA PHE A 265 -7.56 -12.59 16.23
C PHE A 265 -8.46 -13.74 16.69
N ASP A 266 -8.10 -14.96 16.30
CA ASP A 266 -8.72 -16.19 16.76
C ASP A 266 -8.19 -16.53 18.15
N LEU A 267 -9.05 -16.41 19.17
CA LEU A 267 -8.71 -16.65 20.57
C LEU A 267 -8.48 -18.13 20.89
N PHE A 268 -8.97 -19.05 20.03
CA PHE A 268 -8.83 -20.49 20.23
C PHE A 268 -7.54 -21.00 19.60
N GLU A 269 -7.33 -20.68 18.33
CA GLU A 269 -6.15 -21.13 17.57
C GLU A 269 -4.96 -20.17 17.70
N GLN A 270 -5.14 -19.04 18.41
CA GLN A 270 -4.11 -18.02 18.67
C GLN A 270 -3.42 -17.51 17.40
N ARG A 271 -4.20 -17.24 16.35
CA ARG A 271 -3.70 -16.73 15.07
C ARG A 271 -4.52 -15.58 14.53
N TYR A 272 -3.92 -14.78 13.66
CA TYR A 272 -4.66 -13.75 12.94
C TYR A 272 -5.54 -14.35 11.85
N ALA A 273 -6.71 -13.77 11.66
CA ALA A 273 -7.66 -14.12 10.61
C ALA A 273 -8.23 -12.86 9.95
N ALA A 274 -8.78 -13.01 8.74
CA ALA A 274 -9.62 -12.00 8.11
C ALA A 274 -11.08 -12.44 8.26
N VAL A 275 -11.89 -11.64 8.95
CA VAL A 275 -13.31 -11.93 9.17
C VAL A 275 -14.14 -11.06 8.23
N LYS A 276 -14.80 -11.71 7.27
CA LYS A 276 -15.71 -11.05 6.34
C LYS A 276 -17.14 -11.15 6.88
N ILE A 277 -17.68 -10.00 7.25
CA ILE A 277 -19.03 -9.86 7.80
C ILE A 277 -19.94 -9.41 6.66
N HIS A 278 -20.94 -10.23 6.34
CA HIS A 278 -21.96 -9.87 5.36
C HIS A 278 -23.10 -9.13 6.07
N GLN A 279 -23.41 -7.92 5.62
CA GLN A 279 -24.56 -7.14 6.08
C GLN A 279 -25.64 -7.21 5.01
N LEU A 280 -26.61 -8.11 5.20
CA LEU A 280 -27.81 -8.15 4.37
C LEU A 280 -28.65 -6.90 4.63
N ASN A 281 -29.15 -6.27 3.56
CA ASN A 281 -30.07 -5.15 3.70
C ASN A 281 -31.33 -5.62 4.45
N LYS A 282 -31.68 -4.92 5.53
CA LYS A 282 -32.84 -5.25 6.38
C LYS A 282 -34.14 -5.31 5.57
N ASN A 283 -34.25 -4.50 4.52
CA ASN A 283 -35.42 -4.38 3.66
C ASN A 283 -35.52 -5.50 2.59
N TRP A 284 -34.55 -6.42 2.53
CA TRP A 284 -34.67 -7.57 1.63
C TRP A 284 -35.68 -8.58 2.17
N ARG A 285 -36.52 -9.10 1.27
CA ARG A 285 -37.41 -10.25 1.51
C ARG A 285 -36.58 -11.48 1.89
N GLU A 286 -37.12 -12.36 2.74
CA GLU A 286 -36.43 -13.54 3.27
C GLU A 286 -35.91 -14.47 2.18
N GLU A 287 -36.70 -14.71 1.13
CA GLU A 287 -36.30 -15.49 -0.05
C GLU A 287 -35.01 -14.97 -0.71
N LYS A 288 -34.82 -13.64 -0.76
CA LYS A 288 -33.60 -13.01 -1.31
C LYS A 288 -32.41 -13.12 -0.34
N LYS A 289 -32.67 -13.18 0.97
CA LYS A 289 -31.63 -13.38 1.99
C LYS A 289 -31.11 -14.82 2.00
N GLU A 290 -32.00 -15.80 1.85
CA GLU A 290 -31.62 -17.21 1.76
C GLU A 290 -30.82 -17.50 0.48
N ASN A 291 -31.25 -16.96 -0.66
CA ASN A 291 -30.56 -17.19 -1.94
C ASN A 291 -29.19 -16.51 -2.03
N TYR A 292 -28.86 -15.56 -1.13
CA TYR A 292 -27.55 -14.92 -1.08
C TYR A 292 -26.47 -15.79 -0.40
N HIS A 293 -26.89 -16.77 0.40
CA HIS A 293 -25.98 -17.68 1.11
C HIS A 293 -25.81 -19.05 0.44
N LYS A 294 -26.50 -19.29 -0.69
CA LYS A 294 -26.30 -20.44 -1.56
C LYS A 294 -25.16 -20.17 -2.54
#